data_AF-A0A6L8E1X0-F1
#
_entry.id   AF-A0A6L8E1X0-F1
#
_cell.length_a   1.000
_cell.length_b   1.000
_cell.length_c   1.000
_cell.angle_alpha   90.00
_cell.angle_beta   90.00
_cell.angle_gamma   90.00
#
_symmetry.space_group_name_H-M   'P 1'
#
loop_
_entity.id
_entity.type
_entity.pdbx_description
1 polymer ?
#
loop_
_entity_poly.entity_id
_entity_poly.type
_entity_poly.pdbx_seq_one_letter_code
_entity_poly.pdbx_strand_id
1 'polypeptide(L)'
;MSSRRKDCRDHPRKLLVEGETDKCVIPYLMEKHGIAWPDEQGEYPVCIEACGGIDEILKPEVIESELANSSLEALGVVVDANGDAGARWNGVRTWCSSEFADLPEQIPAEGVEVVHSAGLRFGVWIMPDNRFTGILEDFLVRLIPDDSRRLYELATNSVADAKRNGAPFRDVHVRKAEIHTWLAWQDPPDLRLHEAVERTVLDPARADSRTFVNWFRGLFRV
;
A
#
# COMPACT_ATOMS: atom_id res chain seq x y z
N MET A 1 -4.60 -19.04 -10.59
CA MET A 1 -5.53 -18.16 -9.84
C MET A 1 -5.62 -16.83 -10.57
N SER A 2 -6.84 -16.37 -10.82
CA SER A 2 -7.18 -15.29 -11.74
C SER A 2 -6.44 -13.99 -11.38
N SER A 3 -5.56 -13.52 -12.27
CA SER A 3 -5.16 -12.12 -12.28
C SER A 3 -6.43 -11.34 -12.55
N ARG A 4 -6.98 -10.69 -11.52
CA ARG A 4 -8.14 -9.80 -11.61
C ARG A 4 -7.70 -8.57 -12.41
N ARG A 5 -7.58 -8.71 -13.74
CA ARG A 5 -7.46 -7.58 -14.66
C ARG A 5 -8.83 -6.92 -14.74
N LYS A 6 -9.08 -6.08 -13.74
CA LYS A 6 -10.23 -5.22 -13.63
C LYS A 6 -9.93 -3.99 -14.49
N ASP A 7 -10.80 -3.69 -15.45
CA ASP A 7 -10.66 -2.49 -16.28
C ASP A 7 -10.91 -1.26 -15.39
N CYS A 8 -9.85 -0.50 -15.16
CA CYS A 8 -9.90 0.67 -14.29
C CYS A 8 -10.19 1.95 -15.06
N ARG A 9 -10.19 1.95 -16.40
CA ARG A 9 -10.10 3.18 -17.20
C ARG A 9 -11.14 4.23 -16.81
N ASP A 10 -12.39 3.81 -16.61
CA ASP A 10 -13.54 4.70 -16.34
C ASP A 10 -14.03 4.65 -14.89
N HIS A 11 -13.24 4.10 -13.97
CA HIS A 11 -13.66 4.00 -12.57
C HIS A 11 -13.57 5.37 -11.87
N PRO A 12 -14.62 5.84 -11.17
CA PRO A 12 -14.63 7.18 -10.56
C PRO A 12 -13.66 7.32 -9.38
N ARG A 13 -13.10 6.21 -8.89
CA ARG A 13 -12.23 6.17 -7.71
C ARG A 13 -11.03 5.28 -7.98
N LYS A 14 -9.84 5.84 -7.99
CA LYS A 14 -8.62 5.10 -8.34
C LYS A 14 -7.57 5.20 -7.25
N LEU A 15 -6.83 4.12 -7.06
CA LEU A 15 -5.65 4.06 -6.20
C LEU A 15 -4.48 3.54 -7.03
N LEU A 16 -3.44 4.36 -7.17
CA LEU A 16 -2.18 3.98 -7.78
C LEU A 16 -1.24 3.46 -6.69
N VAL A 17 -0.66 2.28 -6.91
CA VAL A 17 0.27 1.61 -5.96
C VAL A 17 1.55 1.21 -6.68
N GLU A 18 2.67 1.09 -5.95
CA GLU A 18 3.96 0.76 -6.57
C GLU A 18 3.96 -0.65 -7.19
N GLY A 19 3.46 -1.66 -6.48
CA GLY A 19 3.60 -3.06 -6.85
C GLY A 19 2.30 -3.84 -6.96
N GLU A 20 2.39 -4.98 -7.66
CA GLU A 20 1.28 -5.95 -7.74
C GLU A 20 0.92 -6.53 -6.37
N THR A 21 1.88 -6.60 -5.44
CA THR A 21 1.63 -7.06 -4.06
C THR A 21 0.67 -6.13 -3.34
N ASP A 22 0.88 -4.82 -3.39
CA ASP A 22 0.02 -3.79 -2.79
C ASP A 22 -1.41 -3.90 -3.34
N LYS A 23 -1.53 -3.99 -4.67
CA LYS A 23 -2.79 -4.16 -5.38
C LYS A 23 -3.55 -5.40 -4.92
N CYS A 24 -2.84 -6.48 -4.59
CA CYS A 24 -3.46 -7.70 -4.08
C CYS A 24 -3.82 -7.61 -2.60
N VAL A 25 -3.00 -6.98 -1.76
CA VAL A 25 -3.16 -6.95 -0.30
C VAL A 25 -4.27 -6.00 0.16
N ILE A 26 -4.33 -4.80 -0.43
CA ILE A 26 -5.23 -3.72 0.01
C ILE A 26 -6.71 -4.15 0.01
N PRO A 27 -7.26 -4.80 -1.04
CA PRO A 27 -8.64 -5.25 -1.03
C PRO A 27 -9.01 -6.11 0.17
N TYR A 28 -8.20 -7.15 0.47
CA TYR A 28 -8.46 -8.03 1.62
C TYR A 28 -8.33 -7.29 2.94
N LEU A 29 -7.40 -6.33 3.05
CA LEU A 29 -7.32 -5.47 4.23
C LEU A 29 -8.61 -4.66 4.41
N MET A 30 -9.14 -4.06 3.34
CA MET A 30 -10.37 -3.28 3.38
C MET A 30 -11.60 -4.14 3.73
N GLU A 31 -11.70 -5.35 3.16
CA GLU A 31 -12.74 -6.32 3.51
C GLU A 31 -12.74 -6.69 4.98
N LYS A 32 -11.54 -6.87 5.57
CA LYS A 32 -11.40 -7.17 7.00
C LYS A 32 -11.81 -6.03 7.91
N HIS A 33 -11.89 -4.82 7.37
CA HIS A 33 -12.43 -3.67 8.09
C HIS A 33 -13.91 -3.41 7.77
N GLY A 34 -14.55 -4.20 6.92
CA GLY A 34 -15.98 -4.10 6.61
C GLY A 34 -16.32 -3.31 5.35
N ILE A 35 -15.34 -3.04 4.48
CA ILE A 35 -15.59 -2.46 3.15
C ILE A 35 -15.75 -3.63 2.17
N ALA A 36 -16.95 -3.82 1.61
CA ALA A 36 -17.20 -4.90 0.66
C ALA A 36 -16.37 -4.70 -0.61
N TRP A 37 -15.74 -5.78 -1.10
CA TRP A 37 -14.91 -5.75 -2.31
C TRP A 37 -15.31 -6.82 -3.33
N PRO A 38 -16.48 -6.69 -3.98
CA PRO A 38 -16.97 -7.70 -4.90
C PRO A 38 -15.99 -7.97 -6.07
N ASP A 39 -16.05 -9.21 -6.54
CA ASP A 39 -15.26 -9.68 -7.68
C ASP A 39 -15.87 -9.31 -9.03
N GLU A 40 -17.14 -8.91 -9.02
CA GLU A 40 -17.85 -8.43 -10.19
C GLU A 40 -17.23 -7.13 -10.72
N GLN A 41 -17.08 -7.08 -12.05
CA GLN A 41 -16.42 -5.96 -12.71
C GLN A 41 -17.28 -4.71 -12.59
N GLY A 42 -16.68 -3.61 -12.11
CA GLY A 42 -17.37 -2.33 -11.92
C GLY A 42 -18.13 -2.20 -10.59
N GLU A 43 -18.17 -3.24 -9.76
CA GLU A 43 -18.83 -3.16 -8.44
C GLU A 43 -17.88 -2.90 -7.27
N TYR A 44 -16.57 -3.04 -7.50
CA TYR A 44 -15.57 -2.76 -6.46
C TYR A 44 -15.56 -1.26 -6.13
N PRO A 45 -15.37 -0.89 -4.85
CA PRO A 45 -15.50 0.51 -4.42
C PRO A 45 -14.39 1.42 -4.97
N VAL A 46 -13.23 0.87 -5.28
CA VAL A 46 -12.04 1.58 -5.76
C VAL A 46 -11.29 0.67 -6.74
N CYS A 47 -10.83 1.21 -7.87
CA CYS A 47 -9.93 0.48 -8.76
C CYS A 47 -8.48 0.69 -8.35
N ILE A 48 -7.72 -0.40 -8.19
CA ILE A 48 -6.31 -0.34 -7.79
C ILE A 48 -5.41 -0.74 -8.96
N GLU A 49 -4.50 0.14 -9.34
CA GLU A 49 -3.54 -0.05 -10.43
C GLU A 49 -2.11 -0.11 -9.88
N ALA A 50 -1.36 -1.14 -10.27
CA ALA A 50 0.05 -1.25 -9.94
C ALA A 50 0.87 -0.63 -11.08
N CYS A 51 1.67 0.38 -10.76
CA CYS A 51 2.38 1.17 -11.78
C CYS A 51 3.80 0.66 -12.07
N GLY A 52 4.31 -0.34 -11.34
CA GLY A 52 5.63 -0.93 -11.59
C GLY A 52 6.79 -0.19 -10.93
N GLY A 53 6.51 0.54 -9.85
CA GLY A 53 7.47 1.30 -9.05
C GLY A 53 7.16 2.79 -9.00
N ILE A 54 7.82 3.49 -8.08
CA ILE A 54 7.54 4.92 -7.88
C ILE A 54 7.86 5.78 -9.10
N ASP A 55 8.95 5.49 -9.81
CA ASP A 55 9.37 6.33 -10.94
C ASP A 55 8.33 6.33 -12.06
N GLU A 56 7.49 5.30 -12.12
CA GLU A 56 6.36 5.22 -13.05
C GLU A 56 5.14 5.98 -12.52
N ILE A 57 4.84 5.91 -11.21
CA ILE A 57 3.75 6.68 -10.58
C ILE A 57 3.99 8.19 -10.71
N LEU A 58 5.24 8.62 -10.49
CA LEU A 58 5.64 10.03 -10.51
C LEU A 58 5.85 10.57 -11.93
N LYS A 59 5.45 9.86 -12.97
CA LYS A 59 5.45 10.42 -14.33
C LYS A 59 4.31 11.42 -14.45
N PRO A 60 4.57 12.68 -14.83
CA PRO A 60 3.52 13.68 -15.06
C PRO A 60 2.38 13.13 -15.92
N GLU A 61 2.73 12.38 -16.97
CA GLU A 61 1.77 11.85 -17.93
C GLU A 61 0.77 10.86 -17.29
N VAL A 62 1.20 10.11 -16.26
CA VAL A 62 0.32 9.13 -15.59
C VAL A 62 -0.79 9.84 -14.87
N ILE A 63 -0.48 10.85 -14.07
CA ILE A 63 -1.53 11.52 -13.29
C ILE A 63 -2.22 12.58 -14.11
N GLU A 64 -1.55 13.30 -15.01
CA GLU A 64 -2.24 14.18 -15.97
C GLU A 64 -3.30 13.39 -16.75
N SER A 65 -2.99 12.16 -17.17
CA SER A 65 -3.95 11.27 -17.81
C SER A 65 -5.13 10.94 -16.90
N GLU A 66 -4.90 10.69 -15.61
CA GLU A 66 -5.97 10.45 -14.64
C GLU A 66 -6.81 11.70 -14.37
N LEU A 67 -6.17 12.86 -14.20
CA LEU A 67 -6.85 14.14 -13.95
C LEU A 67 -7.66 14.62 -15.15
N ALA A 68 -7.26 14.24 -16.38
CA ALA A 68 -8.02 14.50 -17.58
C ALA A 68 -9.33 13.69 -17.66
N ASN A 69 -9.50 12.65 -16.84
CA ASN A 69 -10.71 11.86 -16.80
C ASN A 69 -11.81 12.60 -16.02
N SER A 70 -12.81 13.11 -16.73
CA SER A 70 -13.94 13.85 -16.14
C SER A 70 -14.85 13.04 -15.23
N SER A 71 -14.76 11.70 -15.27
CA SER A 71 -15.51 10.81 -14.36
C SER A 71 -14.80 10.57 -13.03
N LEU A 72 -13.54 11.00 -12.89
CA LEU A 72 -12.75 10.77 -11.68
C LEU A 72 -13.20 11.69 -10.54
N GLU A 73 -13.64 11.07 -9.45
CA GLU A 73 -14.08 11.72 -8.21
C GLU A 73 -13.00 11.69 -7.12
N ALA A 74 -12.14 10.65 -7.12
CA ALA A 74 -11.07 10.51 -6.16
C ALA A 74 -9.86 9.76 -6.73
N LEU A 75 -8.67 10.29 -6.48
CA LEU A 75 -7.39 9.69 -6.82
C LEU A 75 -6.53 9.54 -5.58
N GLY A 76 -6.11 8.32 -5.28
CA GLY A 76 -5.14 8.01 -4.24
C GLY A 76 -3.83 7.53 -4.83
N VAL A 77 -2.74 7.84 -4.14
CA VAL A 77 -1.40 7.32 -4.43
C VAL A 77 -0.81 6.71 -3.16
N VAL A 78 -0.33 5.48 -3.26
CA VAL A 78 0.40 4.78 -2.20
C VAL A 78 1.81 4.50 -2.68
N VAL A 79 2.80 5.00 -1.94
CA VAL A 79 4.22 4.81 -2.25
C VAL A 79 4.99 4.33 -1.02
N ASP A 80 6.02 3.56 -1.24
CA ASP A 80 6.99 3.17 -0.22
C ASP A 80 7.89 4.36 0.14
N ALA A 81 8.27 4.52 1.41
CA ALA A 81 9.22 5.57 1.80
C ALA A 81 10.65 5.30 1.28
N ASN A 82 11.02 4.02 1.09
CA ASN A 82 12.29 3.58 0.48
C ASN A 82 13.55 4.31 1.01
N GLY A 83 13.67 4.50 2.32
CA GLY A 83 14.84 5.12 2.96
C GLY A 83 14.50 6.38 3.75
N ASP A 84 13.74 7.32 3.18
CA ASP A 84 13.35 8.59 3.81
C ASP A 84 11.95 9.02 3.38
N ALA A 85 11.00 9.00 4.33
CA ALA A 85 9.60 9.36 4.08
C ALA A 85 9.42 10.85 3.76
N GLY A 86 10.23 11.74 4.33
CA GLY A 86 10.17 13.18 4.06
C GLY A 86 10.71 13.52 2.66
N ALA A 87 11.82 12.90 2.26
CA ALA A 87 12.35 13.04 0.90
C ALA A 87 11.35 12.48 -0.14
N ARG A 88 10.75 11.33 0.16
CA ARG A 88 9.68 10.73 -0.65
C ARG A 88 8.49 11.67 -0.80
N TRP A 89 8.03 12.25 0.31
CA TRP A 89 6.94 13.23 0.31
C TRP A 89 7.28 14.49 -0.51
N ASN A 90 8.48 15.04 -0.35
CA ASN A 90 8.92 16.20 -1.11
C ASN A 90 8.97 15.93 -2.61
N GLY A 91 9.37 14.72 -3.01
CA GLY A 91 9.31 14.28 -4.41
C GLY A 91 7.88 14.30 -4.94
N VAL A 92 6.94 13.67 -4.22
CA VAL A 92 5.52 13.67 -4.57
C VAL A 92 4.97 15.10 -4.65
N ARG A 93 5.24 15.95 -3.66
CA ARG A 93 4.79 17.36 -3.66
C ARG A 93 5.28 18.14 -4.85
N THR A 94 6.58 18.05 -5.14
CA THR A 94 7.19 18.78 -6.26
C THR A 94 6.48 18.41 -7.56
N TRP A 95 6.22 17.12 -7.73
CA TRP A 95 5.58 16.57 -8.89
C TRP A 95 4.09 16.94 -8.99
N CYS A 96 3.34 16.91 -7.89
CA CYS A 96 1.92 17.30 -7.84
C CYS A 96 1.66 18.81 -7.83
N SER A 97 2.68 19.65 -7.61
CA SER A 97 2.50 21.05 -7.21
C SER A 97 1.78 21.92 -8.24
N SER A 98 1.81 21.57 -9.52
CA SER A 98 1.09 22.29 -10.58
C SER A 98 -0.43 22.10 -10.49
N GLU A 99 -0.88 20.93 -10.05
CA GLU A 99 -2.28 20.54 -10.00
C GLU A 99 -2.88 20.68 -8.59
N PHE A 100 -2.05 20.58 -7.55
CA PHE A 100 -2.50 20.58 -6.16
C PHE A 100 -1.73 21.60 -5.32
N ALA A 101 -2.19 22.86 -5.34
CA ALA A 101 -1.56 23.97 -4.62
C ALA A 101 -1.62 23.83 -3.08
N ASP A 102 -2.63 23.13 -2.56
CA ASP A 102 -2.90 23.02 -1.12
C ASP A 102 -2.20 21.82 -0.44
N LEU A 103 -1.20 21.21 -1.08
CA LEU A 103 -0.46 20.10 -0.47
C LEU A 103 0.34 20.57 0.74
N PRO A 104 0.22 19.88 1.89
CA PRO A 104 0.85 20.30 3.13
C PRO A 104 2.38 20.23 3.04
N GLU A 105 3.07 21.11 3.76
CA GLU A 105 4.53 21.17 3.73
C GLU A 105 5.18 19.89 4.26
N GLN A 106 4.60 19.35 5.33
CA GLN A 106 4.98 18.09 5.95
C GLN A 106 3.86 17.07 5.74
N ILE A 107 4.22 15.79 5.65
CA ILE A 107 3.21 14.75 5.47
C ILE A 107 2.42 14.55 6.77
N PRO A 108 1.07 14.64 6.75
CA PRO A 108 0.24 14.35 7.91
C PRO A 108 0.31 12.86 8.27
N ALA A 109 0.25 12.54 9.56
CA ALA A 109 0.33 11.16 10.03
C ALA A 109 -0.89 10.31 9.58
N GLU A 110 -2.03 10.96 9.50
CA GLU A 110 -3.32 10.47 9.03
C GLU A 110 -3.39 10.31 7.51
N GLY A 111 -2.31 10.65 6.79
CA GLY A 111 -2.27 10.66 5.33
C GLY A 111 -2.74 12.00 4.76
N VAL A 112 -2.44 12.22 3.48
CA VAL A 112 -2.81 13.44 2.76
C VAL A 112 -4.20 13.24 2.17
N GLU A 113 -5.09 14.22 2.37
CA GLU A 113 -6.33 14.39 1.61
C GLU A 113 -6.47 15.88 1.30
N VAL A 114 -6.52 16.22 0.00
CA VAL A 114 -6.77 17.58 -0.49
C VAL A 114 -7.88 17.53 -1.53
N VAL A 115 -8.58 18.65 -1.71
CA VAL A 115 -9.65 18.78 -2.70
C VAL A 115 -9.17 19.74 -3.77
N HIS A 116 -9.13 19.27 -5.02
CA HIS A 116 -8.83 20.10 -6.17
C HIS A 116 -10.02 21.01 -6.53
N SER A 117 -9.75 22.06 -7.30
CA SER A 117 -10.73 23.09 -7.70
C SER A 117 -12.01 22.57 -8.35
N ALA A 118 -11.96 21.39 -8.99
CA ALA A 118 -13.10 20.74 -9.63
C ALA A 118 -13.88 19.77 -8.70
N GLY A 119 -13.56 19.71 -7.40
CA GLY A 119 -14.18 18.79 -6.44
C GLY A 119 -13.57 17.38 -6.42
N LEU A 120 -12.59 17.11 -7.27
CA LEU A 120 -11.77 15.90 -7.24
C LEU A 120 -10.99 15.83 -5.93
N ARG A 121 -11.09 14.71 -5.22
CA ARG A 121 -10.26 14.44 -4.04
C ARG A 121 -8.95 13.80 -4.46
N PHE A 122 -7.86 14.27 -3.90
CA PHE A 122 -6.55 13.67 -4.08
C PHE A 122 -5.95 13.31 -2.74
N GLY A 123 -5.36 12.13 -2.64
CA GLY A 123 -4.71 11.70 -1.42
C GLY A 123 -3.44 10.93 -1.67
N VAL A 124 -2.54 11.01 -0.70
CA VAL A 124 -1.24 10.33 -0.71
C VAL A 124 -1.03 9.62 0.61
N TRP A 125 -0.56 8.38 0.53
CA TRP A 125 -0.07 7.60 1.65
C TRP A 125 1.36 7.16 1.37
N ILE A 126 2.24 7.36 2.35
CA ILE A 126 3.61 6.85 2.32
C ILE A 126 3.69 5.67 3.29
N MET A 127 3.99 4.49 2.77
CA MET A 127 4.20 3.31 3.59
C MET A 127 5.42 3.48 4.52
N PRO A 128 5.38 2.87 5.70
CA PRO A 128 4.28 2.06 6.23
C PRO A 128 3.18 2.89 6.92
N ASP A 129 3.47 4.14 7.32
CA ASP A 129 2.61 4.90 8.25
C ASP A 129 2.74 6.45 8.15
N ASN A 130 3.20 6.97 7.01
CA ASN A 130 3.50 8.38 6.76
C ASN A 130 4.59 9.02 7.64
N ARG A 131 5.24 8.26 8.54
CA ARG A 131 6.22 8.79 9.49
C ARG A 131 7.57 8.13 9.34
N PHE A 132 7.58 6.81 9.39
CA PHE A 132 8.80 6.03 9.35
C PHE A 132 9.14 5.66 7.92
N THR A 133 10.43 5.36 7.72
CA THR A 133 10.88 4.72 6.49
C THR A 133 10.40 3.26 6.45
N GLY A 134 10.15 2.74 5.25
CA GLY A 134 9.79 1.36 5.04
C GLY A 134 9.01 1.14 3.75
N ILE A 135 8.54 -0.09 3.62
CA ILE A 135 7.76 -0.62 2.50
C ILE A 135 6.46 -1.27 3.02
N LEU A 136 5.60 -1.76 2.12
CA LEU A 136 4.40 -2.52 2.50
C LEU A 136 4.70 -3.64 3.51
N GLU A 137 5.79 -4.38 3.35
CA GLU A 137 6.15 -5.46 4.27
C GLU A 137 6.46 -4.94 5.70
N ASP A 138 6.95 -3.71 5.87
CA ASP A 138 7.09 -3.09 7.21
C ASP A 138 5.74 -2.78 7.84
N PHE A 139 4.72 -2.45 7.04
CA PHE A 139 3.34 -2.32 7.51
C PHE A 139 2.78 -3.68 7.93
N LEU A 140 2.95 -4.71 7.10
CA LEU A 140 2.39 -6.04 7.34
C LEU A 140 3.00 -6.75 8.55
N VAL A 141 4.29 -6.55 8.84
CA VAL A 141 4.93 -7.09 10.05
C VAL A 141 4.31 -6.56 11.35
N ARG A 142 3.71 -5.36 11.31
CA ARG A 142 2.98 -4.82 12.46
C ARG A 142 1.67 -5.56 12.72
N LEU A 143 1.14 -6.24 11.70
CA LEU A 143 -0.06 -7.06 11.80
C LEU A 143 0.21 -8.46 12.37
N ILE A 144 1.46 -8.87 12.56
CA ILE A 144 1.78 -10.17 13.17
C ILE A 144 1.23 -10.21 14.62
N PRO A 145 0.43 -11.23 14.97
CA PRO A 145 -0.10 -11.42 16.32
C PRO A 145 1.00 -11.52 17.39
N ASP A 146 0.69 -11.10 18.62
CA ASP A 146 1.70 -11.02 19.69
C ASP A 146 2.22 -12.41 20.10
N ASP A 147 1.36 -13.43 20.05
CA ASP A 147 1.75 -14.83 20.30
C ASP A 147 2.69 -15.42 19.23
N SER A 148 2.71 -14.80 18.05
CA SER A 148 3.52 -15.20 16.91
C SER A 148 4.84 -14.41 16.81
N ARG A 149 5.05 -13.41 17.68
CA ARG A 149 6.24 -12.54 17.65
C ARG A 149 7.55 -13.32 17.84
N ARG A 150 7.57 -14.29 18.75
CA ARG A 150 8.76 -15.13 18.96
C ARG A 150 9.15 -15.92 17.71
N LEU A 151 8.15 -16.42 16.97
CA LEU A 151 8.40 -17.14 15.73
C LEU A 151 8.87 -16.18 14.63
N TYR A 152 8.32 -14.96 14.59
CA TYR A 152 8.80 -13.93 13.68
C TYR A 152 10.25 -13.50 13.98
N GLU A 153 10.62 -13.32 15.24
CA GLU A 153 12.01 -13.05 15.65
C GLU A 153 12.97 -14.17 15.21
N LEU A 154 12.53 -15.43 15.30
CA LEU A 154 13.31 -16.57 14.79
C LEU A 154 13.49 -16.49 13.26
N ALA A 155 12.47 -16.05 12.52
CA ALA A 155 12.58 -15.83 11.07
C ALA A 155 13.58 -14.73 10.74
N THR A 156 13.53 -13.60 11.45
CA THR A 156 14.49 -12.50 11.31
C THR A 156 15.92 -12.96 11.56
N ASN A 157 16.16 -13.72 12.64
CA ASN A 157 17.49 -14.27 12.93
C ASN A 157 17.95 -15.24 11.84
N SER A 158 17.04 -16.10 11.36
CA SER A 158 17.34 -17.06 10.28
C SER A 158 17.68 -16.37 8.97
N VAL A 159 17.01 -15.26 8.64
CA VAL A 159 17.31 -14.43 7.46
C VAL A 159 18.67 -13.74 7.60
N ALA A 160 18.99 -13.22 8.79
CA ALA A 160 20.30 -12.65 9.08
C ALA A 160 21.43 -13.70 8.95
N ASP A 161 21.21 -14.92 9.45
CA ASP A 161 22.12 -16.05 9.26
C ASP A 161 22.26 -16.45 7.79
N ALA A 162 21.15 -16.57 7.06
CA ALA A 162 21.18 -16.88 5.64
C ALA A 162 21.96 -15.82 4.84
N LYS A 163 21.79 -14.54 5.17
CA LYS A 163 22.55 -13.44 4.57
C LYS A 163 24.05 -13.57 4.81
N ARG A 164 24.46 -13.88 6.05
CA ARG A 164 25.87 -14.16 6.39
C ARG A 164 26.44 -15.36 5.63
N ASN A 165 25.60 -16.33 5.30
CA ASN A 165 25.96 -17.52 4.52
C ASN A 165 25.81 -17.34 3.00
N GLY A 166 25.68 -16.11 2.51
CA GLY A 166 25.71 -15.81 1.07
C GLY A 166 24.36 -15.88 0.37
N ALA A 167 23.24 -15.78 1.09
CA ALA A 167 21.93 -15.65 0.46
C ALA A 167 21.90 -14.45 -0.51
N PRO A 168 21.34 -14.60 -1.73
CA PRO A 168 21.55 -13.67 -2.84
C PRO A 168 20.67 -12.41 -2.79
N PHE A 169 19.71 -12.32 -1.86
CA PHE A 169 18.79 -11.18 -1.80
C PHE A 169 19.55 -9.90 -1.43
N ARG A 170 19.14 -8.77 -2.03
CA ARG A 170 19.74 -7.45 -1.77
C ARG A 170 19.33 -6.92 -0.40
N ASP A 171 20.11 -6.00 0.17
CA ASP A 171 19.84 -5.45 1.52
C ASP A 171 18.48 -4.74 1.58
N VAL A 172 18.09 -4.09 0.49
CA VAL A 172 16.76 -3.46 0.33
C VAL A 172 15.58 -4.47 0.40
N HIS A 173 15.86 -5.77 0.25
CA HIS A 173 14.86 -6.84 0.29
C HIS A 173 14.85 -7.62 1.61
N VAL A 174 15.61 -7.19 2.63
CA VAL A 174 15.70 -7.87 3.94
C VAL A 174 14.31 -8.04 4.56
N ARG A 175 13.52 -6.97 4.67
CA ARG A 175 12.17 -7.06 5.26
C ARG A 175 11.25 -8.03 4.52
N LYS A 176 11.38 -8.11 3.19
CA LYS A 176 10.66 -9.09 2.36
C LYS A 176 11.09 -10.52 2.70
N ALA A 177 12.38 -10.76 2.78
CA ALA A 177 12.91 -12.07 3.16
C ALA A 177 12.42 -12.51 4.54
N GLU A 178 12.38 -11.60 5.52
CA GLU A 178 11.91 -11.87 6.89
C GLU A 178 10.45 -12.30 6.94
N ILE A 179 9.54 -11.50 6.38
CA ILE A 179 8.11 -11.84 6.42
C ILE A 179 7.80 -13.09 5.60
N HIS A 180 8.43 -13.28 4.44
CA HIS A 180 8.21 -14.49 3.63
C HIS A 180 8.78 -15.75 4.29
N THR A 181 9.91 -15.65 5.00
CA THR A 181 10.46 -16.77 5.78
C THR A 181 9.50 -17.15 6.91
N TRP A 182 8.93 -16.17 7.60
CA TRP A 182 7.92 -16.42 8.62
C TRP A 182 6.64 -17.02 8.03
N LEU A 183 6.18 -16.54 6.87
CA LEU A 183 5.00 -17.08 6.17
C LEU A 183 5.20 -18.54 5.71
N ALA A 184 6.42 -18.92 5.36
CA ALA A 184 6.75 -20.30 5.00
C ALA A 184 6.58 -21.29 6.17
N TRP A 185 6.50 -20.80 7.41
CA TRP A 185 6.31 -21.61 8.62
C TRP A 185 4.86 -21.66 9.11
N GLN A 186 3.93 -21.03 8.40
CA GLN A 186 2.50 -21.01 8.75
C GLN A 186 1.80 -22.30 8.31
N ASP A 187 0.54 -22.46 8.71
CA ASP A 187 -0.33 -23.56 8.26
C ASP A 187 -1.54 -23.02 7.45
N PRO A 188 -1.66 -23.37 6.16
CA PRO A 188 -0.70 -24.13 5.37
C PRO A 188 0.60 -23.33 5.16
N PRO A 189 1.72 -24.00 4.84
CA PRO A 189 2.93 -23.31 4.43
C PRO A 189 2.70 -22.60 3.08
N ASP A 190 3.58 -21.65 2.74
CA ASP A 190 3.60 -20.92 1.46
C ASP A 190 2.43 -19.94 1.26
N LEU A 191 1.93 -19.34 2.34
CA LEU A 191 0.94 -18.26 2.23
C LEU A 191 1.52 -17.04 1.53
N ARG A 192 0.80 -16.51 0.54
CA ARG A 192 1.08 -15.17 -0.01
C ARG A 192 0.58 -14.10 0.97
N LEU A 193 1.13 -12.89 0.88
CA LEU A 193 0.81 -11.80 1.81
C LEU A 193 -0.69 -11.48 1.87
N HIS A 194 -1.39 -11.46 0.73
CA HIS A 194 -2.83 -11.22 0.71
C HIS A 194 -3.62 -12.38 1.33
N GLU A 195 -3.18 -13.63 1.15
CA GLU A 195 -3.79 -14.81 1.79
C GLU A 195 -3.59 -14.78 3.30
N ALA A 196 -2.43 -14.29 3.77
CA ALA A 196 -2.15 -14.14 5.19
C ALA A 196 -3.08 -13.10 5.85
N VAL A 197 -3.42 -12.01 5.14
CA VAL A 197 -4.44 -11.03 5.59
C VAL A 197 -5.85 -11.64 5.52
N GLU A 198 -6.21 -12.28 4.41
CA GLU A 198 -7.49 -12.94 4.19
C GLU A 198 -7.80 -13.97 5.28
N ARG A 199 -6.81 -14.77 5.66
CA ARG A 199 -6.93 -15.83 6.68
C ARG A 199 -6.64 -15.34 8.09
N THR A 200 -6.43 -14.05 8.29
CA THR A 200 -6.13 -13.43 9.59
C THR A 200 -4.89 -14.00 10.30
N VAL A 201 -3.96 -14.58 9.53
CA VAL A 201 -2.61 -14.95 10.00
C VAL A 201 -1.82 -13.68 10.29
N LEU A 202 -1.97 -12.67 9.43
CA LEU A 202 -1.72 -11.28 9.77
C LEU A 202 -3.04 -10.70 10.28
N ASP A 203 -3.07 -10.22 11.52
CA ASP A 203 -4.28 -9.70 12.16
C ASP A 203 -4.56 -8.25 11.72
N PRO A 204 -5.56 -8.04 10.85
CA PRO A 204 -5.90 -6.71 10.35
C PRO A 204 -6.60 -5.84 11.40
N ALA A 205 -7.08 -6.38 12.52
CA ALA A 205 -7.79 -5.63 13.56
C ALA A 205 -6.86 -4.82 14.49
N ARG A 206 -5.53 -5.00 14.37
CA ARG A 206 -4.52 -4.28 15.14
C ARG A 206 -4.57 -2.77 14.85
N ALA A 207 -4.20 -1.96 15.84
CA ALA A 207 -4.35 -0.50 15.76
C ALA A 207 -3.63 0.12 14.55
N ASP A 208 -2.50 -0.46 14.15
CA ASP A 208 -1.63 0.05 13.08
C ASP A 208 -2.31 0.06 11.70
N SER A 209 -3.30 -0.80 11.46
CA SER A 209 -4.07 -0.80 10.19
C SER A 209 -5.12 0.30 10.13
N ARG A 210 -5.62 0.79 11.29
CA ARG A 210 -6.80 1.66 11.35
C ARG A 210 -6.54 3.01 10.72
N THR A 211 -5.34 3.57 10.88
CA THR A 211 -5.01 4.87 10.30
C THR A 211 -5.04 4.81 8.78
N PHE A 212 -4.41 3.79 8.18
CA PHE A 212 -4.42 3.58 6.73
C PHE A 212 -5.84 3.33 6.19
N VAL A 213 -6.62 2.50 6.89
CA VAL A 213 -8.01 2.21 6.51
C VAL A 213 -8.88 3.46 6.63
N ASN A 214 -8.72 4.27 7.68
CA ASN A 214 -9.47 5.50 7.86
C ASN A 214 -9.14 6.54 6.79
N TRP A 215 -7.86 6.67 6.43
CA TRP A 215 -7.44 7.49 5.30
C TRP A 215 -8.11 7.03 4.00
N PHE A 216 -8.07 5.72 3.72
CA PHE A 216 -8.68 5.15 2.51
C PHE A 216 -10.20 5.40 2.47
N ARG A 217 -10.91 5.16 3.58
CA ARG A 217 -12.34 5.47 3.73
C ARG A 217 -12.65 6.93 3.55
N GLY A 218 -11.82 7.80 4.14
CA GLY A 218 -11.90 9.24 3.96
C GLY A 218 -11.83 9.56 2.47
N LEU A 219 -10.67 9.34 1.86
CA LEU A 219 -10.40 9.70 0.48
C LEU A 219 -11.47 9.22 -0.51
N PHE A 220 -11.90 7.96 -0.38
CA PHE A 220 -12.83 7.34 -1.33
C PHE A 220 -14.30 7.37 -0.91
N ARG A 221 -14.61 7.83 0.30
CA ARG A 221 -15.95 7.85 0.93
C ARG A 221 -16.65 6.49 0.84
N VAL A 222 -16.01 5.48 1.44
CA VAL A 222 -16.43 4.05 1.47
C VAL A 222 -16.43 3.49 2.87
#